data_AF-A0A535BGF1-F1
#
_entry.id   AF-A0A535BGF1-F1
#
_cell.length_a   1.000
_cell.length_b   1.000
_cell.length_c   1.000
_cell.angle_alpha   90.00
_cell.angle_beta   90.00
_cell.angle_gamma   90.00
#
_symmetry.space_group_name_H-M   'P 1'
#
loop_
_entity.id
_entity.type
_entity.pdbx_description
1 polymer ?
#
loop_
_entity_poly.entity_id
_entity_poly.type
_entity_poly.pdbx_seq_one_letter_code
_entity_poly.pdbx_strand_id
1 'polypeptide(L)' 'MATRVLIVDDHLAIREGIRSLLAPEGDFVVVGEAVDGADGVEKALELSSRSGAAPRSSTSAARSDRRR' A
#
# COMPACT_ATOMS: atom_id res chain seq x y z
N MET A 1 18.58 9.19 -5.33
CA MET A 1 17.23 9.59 -4.86
C MET A 1 16.34 8.39 -5.12
N ALA A 2 15.73 7.80 -4.10
CA ALA A 2 15.03 6.52 -4.26
C ALA A 2 13.62 6.73 -4.89
N THR A 3 13.27 5.86 -5.83
CA THR A 3 11.96 5.83 -6.49
C THR A 3 10.93 5.25 -5.55
N ARG A 4 9.83 5.98 -5.30
CA ARG A 4 8.72 5.52 -4.48
C ARG A 4 7.80 4.63 -5.30
N VAL A 5 7.50 3.44 -4.81
CA VAL A 5 6.70 2.42 -5.50
C VAL A 5 5.46 2.06 -4.67
N LEU A 6 4.29 2.07 -5.30
CA LEU A 6 3.06 1.48 -4.78
C LEU A 6 2.82 0.18 -5.57
N ILE A 7 2.74 -0.96 -4.88
CA ILE A 7 2.47 -2.26 -5.52
C ILE A 7 0.95 -2.46 -5.56
N VAL A 8 0.41 -2.83 -6.72
CA VAL A 8 -1.04 -3.07 -6.90
C VAL A 8 -1.21 -4.45 -7.54
N ASP A 9 -1.77 -5.40 -6.80
CA ASP A 9 -2.04 -6.76 -7.29
C ASP A 9 -3.10 -7.43 -6.40
N ASP A 10 -3.99 -8.22 -6.97
CA ASP A 10 -5.05 -8.94 -6.26
C ASP A 10 -4.57 -10.24 -5.59
N HIS A 11 -3.33 -10.66 -5.83
CA HIS A 11 -2.72 -11.84 -5.26
C HIS A 11 -1.64 -11.49 -4.24
N LEU A 12 -1.85 -11.90 -2.98
CA LEU A 12 -0.92 -11.65 -1.87
C LEU A 12 0.50 -12.14 -2.16
N ALA A 13 0.64 -13.36 -2.70
CA ALA A 13 1.96 -13.95 -3.00
C ALA A 13 2.76 -13.12 -4.01
N ILE A 14 2.10 -12.47 -4.96
CA ILE A 14 2.75 -11.61 -5.96
C ILE A 14 3.25 -10.33 -5.29
N ARG A 15 2.45 -9.71 -4.42
CA ARG A 15 2.88 -8.50 -3.69
C ARG A 15 4.08 -8.76 -2.79
N GLU A 16 4.06 -9.87 -2.05
CA GLU A 16 5.19 -10.28 -1.19
C GLU A 16 6.45 -10.58 -2.03
N GLY A 17 6.29 -11.24 -3.18
CA GLY A 17 7.37 -11.52 -4.12
C GLY A 17 8.01 -10.24 -4.66
N ILE A 18 7.22 -9.32 -5.20
CA ILE A 18 7.70 -8.03 -5.74
C ILE A 18 8.39 -7.22 -4.64
N ARG A 19 7.79 -7.14 -3.45
CA ARG A 19 8.40 -6.42 -2.32
C ARG A 19 9.76 -7.00 -1.94
N SER A 20 9.89 -8.33 -1.91
CA SER A 20 11.14 -9.01 -1.59
C SER A 20 12.22 -8.77 -2.66
N LEU A 21 11.82 -8.63 -3.93
CA LEU A 21 12.72 -8.29 -5.03
C LEU A 21 13.20 -6.83 -4.99
N LEU A 22 12.34 -5.91 -4.54
CA LEU A 22 12.67 -4.48 -4.49
C LEU A 22 13.43 -4.08 -3.22
N ALA A 23 13.35 -4.85 -2.12
CA ALA A 23 13.98 -4.52 -0.85
C ALA A 23 15.53 -4.41 -0.87
N PRO A 24 16.28 -5.22 -1.63
CA PRO A 24 17.74 -5.14 -1.70
C PRO A 24 18.25 -3.97 -2.56
N GLU A 25 17.47 -3.58 -3.55
CA GLU A 25 17.77 -2.55 -4.54
C GLU A 25 17.49 -1.17 -3.90
N GLY A 26 18.47 -0.57 -3.22
CA GLY A 26 18.32 0.72 -2.50
C GLY A 26 17.83 1.92 -3.35
N ASP A 27 17.59 1.70 -4.64
CA ASP A 27 16.99 2.63 -5.59
C ASP A 27 15.46 2.67 -5.51
N PHE A 28 14.82 1.72 -4.83
CA PHE A 28 13.36 1.65 -4.67
C PHE A 28 12.93 1.67 -3.21
N VAL A 29 11.80 2.34 -2.94
CA VAL A 29 11.13 2.34 -1.64
C VAL A 29 9.67 2.01 -1.86
N VAL A 30 9.23 0.84 -1.38
CA VAL A 30 7.82 0.48 -1.37
C VAL A 30 7.11 1.32 -0.31
N VAL A 31 6.19 2.19 -0.74
CA VAL A 31 5.45 3.13 0.12
C VAL A 31 4.03 2.67 0.44
N GLY A 32 3.58 1.58 -0.18
CA GLY A 32 2.29 0.98 0.06
C GLY A 32 2.04 -0.23 -0.82
N GLU A 33 0.97 -0.97 -0.49
CA GLU A 33 0.46 -2.10 -1.24
C GLU A 33 -1.06 -1.95 -1.38
N ALA A 34 -1.61 -2.30 -2.54
CA ALA A 34 -3.04 -2.28 -2.82
C ALA A 34 -3.52 -3.63 -3.34
N VAL A 35 -4.74 -4.01 -2.97
CA VAL A 35 -5.33 -5.32 -3.28
C VAL A 35 -6.09 -5.36 -4.60
N ASP A 36 -6.34 -4.21 -5.22
CA ASP A 36 -6.97 -4.09 -6.52
C ASP A 36 -6.74 -2.70 -7.11
N GLY A 37 -7.27 -2.46 -8.31
CA GLY A 37 -7.13 -1.18 -8.99
C GLY A 37 -7.82 -0.01 -8.29
N ALA A 38 -8.95 -0.23 -7.61
CA ALA A 38 -9.68 0.85 -6.93
C ALA A 38 -8.93 1.31 -5.68
N ASP A 39 -8.49 0.36 -4.85
CA ASP A 39 -7.63 0.57 -3.69
C ASP A 39 -6.28 1.20 -4.13
N GLY A 40 -5.76 0.80 -5.29
CA GLY A 40 -4.54 1.36 -5.87
C GLY A 40 -4.66 2.84 -6.21
N VAL A 41 -5.77 3.27 -6.83
CA VAL A 41 -6.03 4.67 -7.16
C VAL A 41 -6.21 5.52 -5.90
N GLU A 42 -6.98 5.03 -4.92
CA GLU A 42 -7.19 5.71 -3.64
C GLU A 42 -5.85 5.95 -2.92
N LYS A 43 -5.05 4.90 -2.73
CA LYS A 43 -3.73 4.98 -2.11
C LYS A 43 -2.76 5.86 -2.89
N ALA A 44 -2.78 5.82 -4.22
CA ALA A 44 -1.94 6.68 -5.04
C ALA A 44 -2.25 8.17 -4.82
N LEU A 45 -3.54 8.52 -4.72
CA LEU A 45 -3.97 9.89 -4.42
C LEU A 45 -3.52 10.31 -3.02
N GLU A 46 -3.71 9.46 -2.01
CA GLU A 46 -3.23 9.72 -0.64
C GLU A 46 -1.71 9.96 -0.59
N LEU A 47 -0.95 9.08 -1.24
CA LEU A 47 0.53 9.09 -1.27
C LEU A 47 1.13 10.19 -2.16
N SER A 48 0.33 10.84 -3.00
CA SER A 48 0.75 11.95 -3.87
C SER A 48 0.77 13.31 -3.17
N SER A 49 0.04 13.45 -2.06
CA SER A 49 -0.03 14.69 -1.30
C SER A 49 1.28 14.96 -0.54
N ARG A 50 2.21 15.62 -1.22
CA ARG A 50 3.47 16.07 -0.62
C ARG A 50 3.22 17.31 0.25
N SER A 51 2.54 17.11 1.38
CA SER A 51 2.56 18.02 2.52
C SER A 51 2.01 17.31 3.76
N GLY A 52 2.89 16.69 4.54
CA GLY A 52 2.78 16.60 5.99
C GLY A 52 1.50 16.08 6.66
N ALA A 53 0.64 15.33 5.99
CA ALA A 53 -0.47 14.65 6.67
C ALA A 53 0.02 13.28 7.13
N ALA A 54 0.22 13.13 8.45
CA ALA A 54 0.42 11.83 9.10
C ALA A 54 -0.62 10.83 8.57
N PRO A 55 -0.24 9.54 8.40
CA PRO A 55 -1.17 8.53 7.93
C PRO A 55 -2.39 8.56 8.85
N ARG A 56 -3.53 9.01 8.32
CA ARG A 56 -4.80 8.76 8.99
C ARG A 56 -4.90 7.26 8.97
N SER A 57 -4.64 6.64 10.12
CA SER A 57 -4.88 5.24 10.36
C SER A 57 -6.35 4.98 10.04
N SER A 58 -6.66 4.60 8.81
CA SER A 58 -7.83 3.84 8.46
C SER A 58 -7.60 2.43 9.01
N THR A 59 -7.58 2.35 10.34
CA THR A 59 -7.96 1.14 11.04
C THR A 59 -9.41 0.92 10.68
N SER A 60 -9.65 0.30 9.52
CA SER A 60 -10.85 -0.50 9.29
C SER A 60 -10.74 -1.70 10.23
N ALA A 61 -10.98 -1.42 11.51
CA ALA A 61 -11.25 -2.44 12.50
C ALA A 61 -12.53 -3.12 12.03
N ALA A 62 -12.35 -4.33 11.51
CA ALA A 62 -13.18 -5.49 11.80
C ALA A 62 -14.53 -5.12 12.45
N ARG A 63 -15.54 -4.79 11.64
CA ARG A 63 -16.93 -5.06 12.00
C ARG A 63 -17.26 -6.48 11.55
N SER A 64 -16.55 -7.42 12.13
CA SER A 64 -17.03 -8.78 12.32
C SER A 64 -17.23 -8.93 13.83
N ASP A 65 -18.39 -8.53 14.32
CA ASP A 65 -18.90 -9.17 15.53
C ASP A 65 -20.42 -9.26 15.54
N ARG A 66 -20.83 -10.42 16.05
CA ARG A 66 -22.14 -11.01 16.19
C ARG A 66 -23.16 -10.04 16.76
N ARG A 67 -24.35 -9.99 16.13
CA ARG A 67 -25.66 -10.12 16.79
C ARG A 67 -26.78 -10.05 15.76
N ARG A 68 -27.14 -11.19 15.20
CA ARG A 68 -28.50 -11.73 15.22
C ARG A 68 -28.48 -13.18 14.76
#